data_AF-A0A3C0SCM4-F1
#
_entry.id   AF-A0A3C0SCM4-F1
#
_cell.length_a   1.000
_cell.length_b   1.000
_cell.length_c   1.000
_cell.angle_alpha   90.00
_cell.angle_beta   90.00
_cell.angle_gamma   90.00
#
_symmetry.space_group_name_H-M   'P 1'
#
loop_
_entity.id
_entity.type
_entity.pdbx_description
1 polymer ?
#
loop_
_entity_poly.entity_id
_entity_poly.type
_entity_poly.pdbx_seq_one_letter_code
_entity_poly.pdbx_strand_id
1 'polypeptide(L)'
;ERWEEIKKEEKTHSNHPSILDSVPKQLPSLLKAQKLQKKAAKEGFDWDEISDVFDKLDEEIAEFKSAVLEGKDTDIQSELGDILFVLVNIAKFKKIDAEEALRSTNNKFIKRFQHIEQEVAKQGKTLKETSLEDMEHHWQNAKKQ
;
A
#
# COMPACT_ATOMS: atom_id res chain seq x y z
N GLU A 1 -1.18 -19.35 -15.17
CA GLU A 1 -1.56 -19.36 -16.59
C GLU A 1 -3.03 -19.74 -16.78
N ARG A 2 -3.47 -20.93 -16.36
CA ARG A 2 -4.88 -21.39 -16.45
C ARG A 2 -5.95 -20.46 -15.83
N TRP A 3 -5.61 -19.73 -14.76
CA TRP A 3 -6.51 -18.75 -14.13
C TRP A 3 -6.74 -17.48 -14.98
N GLU A 4 -5.74 -17.06 -15.75
CA GLU A 4 -5.85 -15.90 -16.65
C GLU A 4 -6.70 -16.25 -17.88
N GLU A 5 -6.62 -17.49 -18.36
CA GLU A 5 -7.39 -18.01 -19.50
C GLU A 5 -8.88 -18.14 -19.16
N ILE A 6 -9.22 -18.73 -18.01
CA ILE A 6 -10.62 -18.83 -17.54
C ILE A 6 -11.25 -17.44 -17.38
N LYS A 7 -10.49 -16.46 -16.88
CA LYS A 7 -10.97 -15.07 -16.78
C LYS A 7 -11.08 -14.34 -18.12
N LYS A 8 -10.42 -14.83 -19.16
CA LYS A 8 -10.51 -14.30 -20.53
C LYS A 8 -11.82 -14.77 -21.18
N GLU A 9 -12.20 -16.02 -20.96
CA GLU A 9 -13.47 -16.60 -21.44
C GLU A 9 -14.69 -16.00 -20.72
N GLU A 10 -14.61 -15.68 -19.42
CA GLU A 10 -15.70 -14.98 -18.71
C GLU A 10 -15.94 -13.54 -19.23
N LYS A 11 -14.89 -12.88 -19.75
CA LYS A 11 -14.99 -11.52 -20.30
C LYS A 11 -15.70 -11.47 -21.65
N THR A 12 -15.63 -12.54 -22.45
CA THR A 12 -16.29 -12.59 -23.77
C THR A 12 -17.81 -12.69 -23.70
N HIS A 13 -18.39 -12.90 -22.50
CA HIS A 13 -19.85 -13.07 -22.32
C HIS A 13 -20.49 -12.04 -21.40
N SER A 14 -19.76 -10.99 -20.99
CA SER A 14 -20.27 -10.00 -20.06
C SER A 14 -20.43 -8.62 -20.74
N ASN A 15 -21.68 -8.19 -20.87
CA ASN A 15 -22.10 -6.90 -21.42
C ASN A 15 -21.86 -5.78 -20.39
N HIS A 16 -20.63 -5.65 -19.89
CA HIS A 16 -20.27 -4.66 -18.88
C HIS A 16 -20.14 -3.27 -19.51
N PRO A 17 -20.91 -2.25 -19.05
CA PRO A 17 -20.84 -0.90 -19.59
C PRO A 17 -19.48 -0.21 -19.33
N SER A 18 -18.71 -0.63 -18.31
CA SER A 18 -17.38 -0.10 -18.02
C SER A 18 -16.28 -1.16 -18.09
N ILE A 19 -15.12 -0.78 -18.65
CA ILE A 19 -13.89 -1.59 -18.62
C ILE A 19 -13.48 -1.96 -17.18
N LEU A 20 -13.90 -1.19 -16.18
CA LEU A 20 -13.54 -1.37 -14.77
C LEU A 20 -14.47 -2.35 -14.04
N ASP A 21 -15.64 -2.67 -14.59
CA ASP A 21 -16.67 -3.50 -13.92
C ASP A 21 -16.19 -4.93 -13.62
N SER A 22 -15.22 -5.43 -14.37
CA SER A 22 -14.62 -6.74 -14.12
C SER A 22 -13.51 -6.73 -13.05
N VAL A 23 -13.35 -5.64 -12.29
CA VAL A 23 -12.61 -5.64 -11.01
C VAL A 23 -13.57 -6.07 -9.88
N PRO A 24 -13.31 -7.22 -9.22
CA PRO A 24 -14.18 -7.67 -8.13
C PRO A 24 -14.23 -6.66 -6.99
N LYS A 25 -15.44 -6.41 -6.48
CA LYS A 25 -15.70 -5.38 -5.45
C LYS A 25 -15.09 -5.75 -4.08
N GLN A 26 -14.94 -7.05 -3.80
CA GLN A 26 -14.51 -7.58 -2.50
C GLN A 26 -12.98 -7.68 -2.35
N LEU A 27 -12.21 -7.16 -3.31
CA LEU A 27 -10.75 -7.18 -3.19
C LEU A 27 -10.27 -6.20 -2.11
N PRO A 28 -9.18 -6.54 -1.40
CA PRO A 28 -8.43 -5.57 -0.60
C PRO A 28 -8.06 -4.33 -1.42
N SER A 29 -8.04 -3.16 -0.76
CA SER A 29 -7.98 -1.88 -1.45
C SER A 29 -6.72 -1.69 -2.31
N LEU A 30 -5.54 -2.14 -1.88
CA LEU A 30 -4.31 -2.00 -2.67
C LEU A 30 -4.36 -2.90 -3.91
N LEU A 31 -4.78 -4.16 -3.75
CA LEU A 31 -4.96 -5.06 -4.88
C LEU A 31 -6.04 -4.57 -5.85
N LYS A 32 -7.12 -3.98 -5.33
CA LYS A 32 -8.19 -3.37 -6.13
C LYS A 32 -7.66 -2.19 -6.94
N ALA A 33 -6.97 -1.25 -6.29
CA ALA A 33 -6.33 -0.11 -6.95
C ALA A 33 -5.38 -0.57 -8.06
N GLN A 34 -4.54 -1.57 -7.78
CA GLN A 34 -3.58 -2.09 -8.76
C GLN A 34 -4.28 -2.69 -9.98
N LYS A 35 -5.41 -3.39 -9.79
CA LYS A 35 -6.19 -3.95 -10.90
C LYS A 35 -6.93 -2.89 -11.71
N LEU A 36 -7.44 -1.84 -11.06
CA LEU A 36 -8.04 -0.70 -11.75
C LEU A 36 -7.01 -0.03 -12.66
N GLN A 37 -5.83 0.26 -12.13
CA GLN A 37 -4.73 0.88 -12.90
C GLN A 37 -4.22 -0.04 -14.03
N LYS A 38 -4.08 -1.35 -13.79
CA LYS A 38 -3.72 -2.32 -14.85
C LYS A 38 -4.76 -2.41 -15.97
N LYS A 39 -6.04 -2.12 -15.68
CA LYS A 39 -7.10 -2.11 -16.68
C LYS A 39 -7.10 -0.82 -17.48
N ALA A 40 -7.01 0.32 -16.80
CA ALA A 40 -6.87 1.60 -17.48
C ALA A 40 -5.66 1.62 -18.42
N ALA A 41 -4.52 1.08 -17.95
CA ALA A 41 -3.31 0.96 -18.76
C ALA A 41 -3.47 0.12 -20.04
N LYS A 42 -4.32 -0.92 -20.02
CA LYS A 42 -4.58 -1.75 -21.21
C LYS A 42 -5.29 -0.99 -22.33
N GLU A 43 -6.02 0.08 -21.97
CA GLU A 43 -6.69 0.97 -22.91
C GLU A 43 -5.82 2.19 -23.27
N GLY A 44 -4.54 2.19 -22.89
CA GLY A 44 -3.60 3.29 -23.15
C GLY A 44 -3.63 4.42 -22.11
N PHE A 45 -4.39 4.28 -21.02
CA PHE A 45 -4.35 5.23 -19.90
C PHE A 45 -3.27 4.81 -18.90
N ASP A 46 -2.01 5.08 -19.24
CA ASP A 46 -0.85 4.85 -18.39
C ASP A 46 0.20 5.96 -18.57
N TRP A 47 1.14 6.01 -17.64
CA TRP A 47 2.34 6.84 -17.77
C TRP A 47 3.39 6.11 -18.60
N ASP A 48 4.10 6.85 -19.45
CA ASP A 48 5.19 6.31 -20.28
C ASP A 48 6.46 6.09 -19.44
N GLU A 49 6.78 7.04 -18.56
CA GLU A 49 8.00 7.04 -17.76
C GLU A 49 7.70 7.02 -16.25
N ILE A 50 8.56 6.34 -15.49
CA ILE A 50 8.39 6.27 -14.04
C ILE A 50 8.66 7.62 -13.35
N SER A 51 9.43 8.51 -13.97
CA SER A 51 9.65 9.87 -13.47
C SER A 51 8.34 10.60 -13.27
N ASP A 52 7.43 10.48 -14.24
CA ASP A 52 6.15 11.18 -14.23
C ASP A 52 5.24 10.69 -13.08
N VAL A 53 5.38 9.42 -12.70
CA VAL A 53 4.69 8.85 -11.53
C VAL A 53 5.27 9.37 -10.22
N PHE A 54 6.59 9.61 -10.15
CA PHE A 54 7.22 10.23 -8.99
C PHE A 54 6.89 11.72 -8.88
N ASP A 55 6.87 12.45 -10.00
CA ASP A 55 6.44 13.85 -10.01
C ASP A 55 4.99 13.97 -9.51
N LYS A 56 4.11 13.06 -9.93
CA LYS A 56 2.74 12.99 -9.40
C LYS A 56 2.72 12.65 -7.90
N LEU A 57 3.58 11.77 -7.42
CA LEU A 57 3.67 11.47 -5.97
C LEU A 57 4.06 12.72 -5.17
N ASP A 58 5.00 13.52 -5.67
CA ASP A 58 5.43 14.75 -5.01
C ASP A 58 4.31 15.80 -4.96
N GLU A 59 3.49 15.89 -6.02
CA GLU A 59 2.27 16.71 -6.08
C GLU A 59 1.26 16.29 -5.00
N GLU A 60 0.86 15.01 -4.94
CA GLU A 60 -0.11 14.51 -3.94
C GLU A 60 0.40 14.71 -2.49
N ILE A 61 1.71 14.58 -2.26
CA ILE A 61 2.32 14.85 -0.96
C ILE A 61 2.23 16.34 -0.61
N ALA A 62 2.38 17.24 -1.57
CA ALA A 62 2.25 18.67 -1.35
C ALA A 62 0.79 19.05 -1.02
N GLU A 63 -0.18 18.48 -1.74
CA GLU A 63 -1.61 18.68 -1.50
C GLU A 63 -2.02 18.16 -0.12
N PHE A 64 -1.62 16.94 0.23
CA PHE A 64 -1.86 16.37 1.56
C PHE A 64 -1.27 17.23 2.68
N LYS A 65 -0.04 17.74 2.52
CA LYS A 65 0.58 18.65 3.50
C LYS A 65 -0.23 19.93 3.65
N SER A 66 -0.69 20.54 2.55
CA SER A 66 -1.52 21.74 2.58
C SER A 66 -2.82 21.48 3.32
N ALA A 67 -3.51 20.38 3.00
CA ALA A 67 -4.77 19.98 3.64
C ALA A 67 -4.62 19.80 5.16
N VAL A 68 -3.53 19.14 5.60
CA VAL A 68 -3.22 18.93 7.03
C VAL A 68 -2.94 20.25 7.75
N LEU A 69 -2.18 21.16 7.14
CA LEU A 69 -1.80 22.43 7.77
C LEU A 69 -2.95 23.44 7.80
N GLU A 70 -3.85 23.39 6.83
CA GLU A 70 -5.00 24.28 6.72
C GLU A 70 -6.26 23.79 7.47
N GLY A 71 -6.23 22.56 8.00
CA GLY A 71 -7.32 22.00 8.81
C GLY A 71 -8.59 21.69 8.00
N LYS A 72 -8.44 21.35 6.71
CA LYS A 72 -9.56 20.97 5.84
C LYS A 72 -9.76 19.45 5.91
N ASP A 73 -10.46 19.00 6.94
CA ASP A 73 -10.62 17.57 7.25
C ASP A 73 -11.15 16.72 6.08
N THR A 74 -12.03 17.28 5.23
CA THR A 74 -12.55 16.57 4.05
C THR A 74 -11.48 16.30 3.00
N ASP A 75 -10.46 17.13 2.94
CA ASP A 75 -9.43 17.08 1.91
C ASP A 75 -8.34 16.07 2.35
N ILE A 76 -7.98 16.04 3.64
CA ILE A 76 -6.93 15.17 4.19
C ILE A 76 -7.13 13.69 3.84
N GLN A 77 -8.35 13.16 3.99
CA GLN A 77 -8.61 11.75 3.69
C GLN A 77 -8.51 11.46 2.18
N SER A 78 -8.96 12.40 1.34
CA SER A 78 -8.88 12.28 -0.12
C SER A 78 -7.42 12.26 -0.56
N GLU A 79 -6.65 13.26 -0.15
CA GLU A 79 -5.24 13.40 -0.53
C GLU A 79 -4.39 12.22 -0.05
N LEU A 80 -4.67 11.69 1.15
CA LEU A 80 -4.00 10.47 1.61
C LEU A 80 -4.34 9.27 0.72
N GLY A 81 -5.59 9.18 0.27
CA GLY A 81 -6.04 8.16 -0.68
C GLY A 81 -5.29 8.24 -2.00
N ASP A 82 -5.08 9.44 -2.52
CA ASP A 82 -4.38 9.68 -3.78
C ASP A 82 -2.88 9.36 -3.66
N ILE A 83 -2.21 9.70 -2.55
CA ILE A 83 -0.85 9.23 -2.24
C ILE A 83 -0.77 7.69 -2.30
N LEU A 84 -1.69 7.00 -1.63
CA LEU A 84 -1.71 5.52 -1.63
C LEU A 84 -1.95 4.98 -3.04
N PHE A 85 -2.81 5.63 -3.83
CA PHE A 85 -3.11 5.24 -5.20
C PHE A 85 -1.89 5.39 -6.11
N VAL A 86 -1.14 6.50 -5.99
CA VAL A 86 0.11 6.72 -6.74
C VAL A 86 1.20 5.72 -6.33
N LEU A 87 1.34 5.40 -5.04
CA LEU A 87 2.27 4.36 -4.56
C LEU A 87 1.93 2.98 -5.15
N VAL A 88 0.64 2.64 -5.29
CA VAL A 88 0.21 1.41 -5.98
C VAL A 88 0.57 1.44 -7.46
N ASN A 89 0.57 2.63 -8.09
CA ASN A 89 1.01 2.78 -9.48
C ASN A 89 2.51 2.52 -9.62
N ILE A 90 3.33 3.06 -8.73
CA ILE A 90 4.77 2.76 -8.68
C ILE A 90 4.99 1.25 -8.54
N ALA A 91 4.24 0.59 -7.66
CA ALA A 91 4.30 -0.87 -7.52
C ALA A 91 3.90 -1.58 -8.82
N LYS A 92 2.84 -1.14 -9.51
CA LYS A 92 2.44 -1.67 -10.83
C LYS A 92 3.57 -1.51 -11.85
N PHE A 93 4.16 -0.32 -11.95
CA PHE A 93 5.25 0.01 -12.89
C PHE A 93 6.48 -0.88 -12.66
N LYS A 94 6.82 -1.13 -11.39
CA LYS A 94 7.90 -2.04 -10.99
C LYS A 94 7.52 -3.52 -10.93
N LYS A 95 6.29 -3.89 -11.33
CA LYS A 95 5.77 -5.27 -11.30
C LYS A 95 5.80 -5.90 -9.91
N ILE A 96 5.65 -5.08 -8.87
CA ILE A 96 5.55 -5.48 -7.46
C ILE A 96 4.07 -5.67 -7.11
N ASP A 97 3.72 -6.71 -6.36
CA ASP A 97 2.38 -6.83 -5.77
C ASP A 97 2.28 -5.91 -4.54
N ALA A 98 1.47 -4.86 -4.64
CA ALA A 98 1.36 -3.83 -3.61
C ALA A 98 0.80 -4.37 -2.29
N GLU A 99 -0.15 -5.31 -2.36
CA GLU A 99 -0.76 -5.94 -1.20
C GLU A 99 0.25 -6.83 -0.47
N GLU A 100 1.00 -7.65 -1.21
CA GLU A 100 2.06 -8.47 -0.64
C GLU A 100 3.22 -7.63 -0.07
N ALA A 101 3.59 -6.52 -0.73
CA ALA A 101 4.62 -5.63 -0.23
C ALA A 101 4.27 -5.03 1.14
N LEU A 102 3.02 -4.57 1.31
CA LEU A 102 2.53 -4.09 2.60
C LEU A 102 2.42 -5.23 3.61
N ARG A 103 1.87 -6.39 3.22
CA ARG A 103 1.75 -7.58 4.08
C ARG A 103 3.11 -8.02 4.64
N SER A 104 4.15 -8.05 3.80
CA SER A 104 5.53 -8.35 4.22
C SER A 104 6.06 -7.32 5.23
N THR A 105 5.76 -6.04 5.01
CA THR A 105 6.13 -4.97 5.95
C THR A 105 5.43 -5.11 7.30
N ASN A 106 4.13 -5.41 7.30
CA ASN A 106 3.37 -5.68 8.52
C ASN A 106 3.94 -6.88 9.27
N ASN A 107 4.28 -7.98 8.58
CA ASN A 107 4.90 -9.15 9.19
C ASN A 107 6.26 -8.84 9.81
N LYS A 108 7.09 -8.01 9.17
CA LYS A 108 8.36 -7.53 9.76
C LYS A 108 8.11 -6.71 11.02
N PHE A 109 7.12 -5.81 11.00
CA PHE A 109 6.76 -5.01 12.18
C PHE A 109 6.33 -5.92 13.33
N ILE A 110 5.41 -6.86 13.10
CA ILE A 110 4.92 -7.81 14.11
C ILE A 110 6.09 -8.58 14.74
N LYS A 111 6.95 -9.19 13.91
CA LYS A 111 8.10 -9.96 14.42
C LYS A 111 9.03 -9.11 15.30
N ARG A 112 9.32 -7.88 14.86
CA ARG A 112 10.21 -6.98 15.60
C ARG A 112 9.57 -6.50 16.91
N PHE A 113 8.28 -6.19 16.88
CA PHE A 113 7.56 -5.78 18.09
C PHE A 113 7.45 -6.92 19.11
N GLN A 114 7.18 -8.15 18.64
CA GLN A 114 7.20 -9.34 19.48
C GLN A 114 8.58 -9.60 20.11
N HIS A 115 9.66 -9.27 19.41
CA HIS A 115 11.00 -9.34 20.01
C HIS A 115 11.16 -8.32 21.15
N ILE A 116 10.71 -7.07 20.97
CA ILE A 116 10.69 -6.08 22.06
C ILE A 116 9.92 -6.62 23.26
N GLU A 117 8.71 -7.14 23.05
CA GLU A 117 7.88 -7.72 24.11
C GLU A 117 8.61 -8.81 24.90
N GLN A 118 9.30 -9.71 24.19
CA GLN A 118 10.08 -10.79 24.81
C GLN A 118 11.26 -10.25 25.62
N GLU A 119 12.03 -9.29 25.09
CA GLU A 119 13.18 -8.72 25.79
C GLU A 119 12.78 -7.90 27.02
N VAL A 120 11.66 -7.18 26.95
CA VAL A 120 11.10 -6.44 28.08
C VAL A 120 10.58 -7.40 29.15
N ALA A 121 9.89 -8.48 28.75
CA ALA A 121 9.40 -9.49 29.68
C ALA A 121 10.54 -10.24 30.41
N LYS A 122 11.67 -10.49 29.73
CA LYS A 122 12.88 -11.08 30.36
C LYS A 122 13.45 -10.22 31.48
N GLN A 123 13.20 -8.90 31.45
CA GLN A 123 13.62 -7.96 32.50
C GLN A 123 12.59 -7.83 33.63
N GLY A 124 11.48 -8.59 33.58
CA GLY A 124 10.39 -8.50 34.56
C GLY A 124 9.62 -7.18 34.49
N LYS A 125 9.73 -6.44 33.38
CA LYS A 125 9.03 -5.18 33.14
C LYS A 125 7.87 -5.37 32.17
N THR A 126 6.97 -4.40 32.14
CA THR A 126 5.97 -4.24 31.07
C THR A 126 6.42 -3.20 30.04
N LEU A 127 5.81 -3.21 28.85
CA LEU A 127 6.07 -2.17 27.84
C LEU A 127 5.80 -0.77 28.39
N LYS A 128 4.75 -0.59 29.20
CA LYS A 128 4.41 0.73 29.78
C LYS A 128 5.46 1.24 30.76
N GLU A 129 6.25 0.35 31.35
CA GLU A 129 7.34 0.67 32.29
C GLU A 129 8.70 0.79 31.58
N THR A 130 8.73 0.59 30.26
CA THR A 130 9.94 0.63 29.44
C THR A 130 10.01 1.95 28.69
N SER A 131 11.19 2.58 28.67
CA SER A 131 11.38 3.83 27.94
C SER A 131 11.34 3.60 26.42
N LEU A 132 10.99 4.64 25.64
CA LEU A 132 11.07 4.56 24.18
C LEU A 132 12.49 4.28 23.68
N GLU A 133 13.51 4.77 24.40
CA GLU A 133 14.91 4.52 24.07
C GLU A 133 15.27 3.03 24.25
N ASP A 134 14.83 2.40 25.33
CA ASP A 134 15.02 0.97 25.55
C ASP A 134 14.26 0.13 24.51
N MET A 135 13.03 0.51 24.18
CA MET A 135 12.26 -0.15 23.11
C MET A 135 12.97 -0.02 21.76
N GLU A 136 13.52 1.15 21.43
CA GLU A 136 14.28 1.37 20.20
C GLU A 136 15.58 0.55 20.18
N HIS A 137 16.25 0.40 21.33
CA HIS A 137 17.40 -0.50 21.44
C HIS A 137 17.03 -1.94 21.08
N HIS A 138 15.94 -2.47 21.67
CA HIS A 138 15.44 -3.80 21.33
C HIS A 138 14.97 -3.91 19.88
N TRP A 139 14.36 -2.86 19.34
CA TRP A 139 13.96 -2.78 17.92
C TRP A 139 15.15 -2.91 16.97
N GLN A 140 16.25 -2.21 17.25
CA GLN A 140 17.47 -2.27 16.44
C GLN A 140 18.15 -3.64 16.54
N ASN A 141 18.07 -4.32 17.69
CA ASN A 141 18.53 -5.70 17.82
C ASN A 141 17.67 -6.66 17.00
N ALA A 142 16.35 -6.47 16.98
CA ALA A 142 15.42 -7.26 16.16
C ALA A 142 15.66 -7.11 14.65
N LYS A 143 16.24 -5.99 14.19
CA LYS A 143 16.59 -5.80 12.77
C LYS A 143 17.82 -6.60 12.32
N LYS A 144 18.67 -7.04 13.25
CA LYS A 144 19.94 -7.75 12.97
C LYS A 144 19.78 -9.27 12.94
N GLN A 145 18.62 -9.79 13.35
CA GLN A 145 18.25 -11.21 13.30
C GLN A 145 17.50 -11.51 12.00
#